data_AF-A0A565C5B4-F1
#
_entry.id   AF-A0A565C5B4-F1
#
_cell.length_a   1.000
_cell.length_b   1.000
_cell.length_c   1.000
_cell.angle_alpha   90.00
_cell.angle_beta   90.00
_cell.angle_gamma   90.00
#
_symmetry.space_group_name_H-M   'P 1'
#
loop_
_entity.id
_entity.type
_entity.pdbx_description
1 polymer ?
#
loop_
_entity_poly.entity_id
_entity_poly.type
_entity_poly.pdbx_seq_one_letter_code
_entity_poly.pdbx_strand_id
1 'polypeptide(L)'
;MLNPGKENGADTITEDFEIVEYYPQGYHGVDKEGKPIYIERLGQVDATKLMNVTIIDRYHAKEFEQTFNVKFPACSIAAKRHIDQITTIFDVQGLHLGINKAAIDLLLKSIQKIDNDNHPEVLGNKYESKLLEIIDANELPEFLGGNCTCADKGGCMRSDKGPWNDPEIFKL
;
A
#
# COMPACT_ATOMS: atom_id res chain seq x y z
N MET A 1 -3.88 32.19 -1.60
CA MET A 1 -3.11 32.35 -2.84
C MET A 1 -1.88 31.47 -2.71
N LEU A 2 -1.84 30.35 -3.44
CA LEU A 2 -0.68 29.46 -3.48
C LEU A 2 0.27 29.97 -4.57
N ASN A 3 1.53 30.19 -4.21
CA ASN A 3 2.58 30.57 -5.15
C ASN A 3 3.08 29.31 -5.89
N PRO A 4 3.05 29.28 -7.23
CA PRO A 4 3.68 28.22 -8.01
C PRO A 4 5.15 28.58 -8.24
N GLY A 5 6.07 27.74 -7.74
CA GLY A 5 7.50 27.87 -8.02
C GLY A 5 8.39 27.69 -6.80
N LYS A 6 8.56 26.44 -6.36
CA LYS A 6 9.82 25.95 -5.77
C LYS A 6 9.99 24.47 -6.13
N GLU A 7 10.58 24.30 -7.30
CA GLU A 7 11.55 23.27 -7.70
C GLU A 7 12.14 22.51 -6.50
N ASN A 8 11.82 21.21 -6.39
CA ASN A 8 12.51 20.17 -5.59
C ASN A 8 12.02 18.76 -5.98
N GLY A 9 11.67 18.54 -7.25
CA GLY A 9 10.97 17.33 -7.71
C GLY A 9 11.85 16.20 -8.25
N ALA A 10 13.14 16.43 -8.51
CA ALA A 10 13.99 15.41 -9.16
C ALA A 10 14.62 14.42 -8.16
N ASP A 11 15.05 14.90 -6.99
CA ASP A 11 15.67 14.05 -5.96
C ASP A 11 14.65 13.11 -5.31
N THR A 12 13.41 13.57 -5.11
CA THR A 12 12.33 12.79 -4.47
C THR A 12 11.84 11.63 -5.34
N ILE A 13 11.75 11.82 -6.66
CA ILE A 13 11.28 10.77 -7.58
C ILE A 13 12.28 9.61 -7.62
N THR A 14 13.58 9.91 -7.58
CA THR A 14 14.64 8.89 -7.62
C THR A 14 14.64 8.07 -6.33
N GLU A 15 14.45 8.72 -5.18
CA GLU A 15 14.33 8.04 -3.88
C GLU A 15 13.07 7.15 -3.77
N ASP A 16 11.91 7.59 -4.29
CA ASP A 16 10.68 6.80 -4.25
C ASP A 16 10.80 5.47 -5.03
N PHE A 17 11.42 5.50 -6.22
CA PHE A 17 11.60 4.30 -7.05
C PHE A 17 12.56 3.28 -6.42
N GLU A 18 13.63 3.74 -5.76
CA GLU A 18 14.60 2.86 -5.08
C GLU A 18 13.99 2.21 -3.84
N ILE A 19 13.14 2.92 -3.08
CA ILE A 19 12.48 2.37 -1.89
C ILE A 19 11.56 1.21 -2.28
N VAL A 20 10.79 1.31 -3.36
CA VAL A 20 9.89 0.22 -3.81
C VAL A 20 10.67 -1.05 -4.21
N GLU A 21 11.91 -0.91 -4.66
CA GLU A 21 12.78 -2.05 -4.97
C GLU A 21 13.24 -2.79 -3.70
N TYR A 22 13.50 -2.07 -2.60
CA TYR A 22 13.99 -2.64 -1.35
C TYR A 22 12.89 -2.95 -0.34
N TYR A 23 11.75 -2.27 -0.46
CA TYR A 23 10.56 -2.42 0.36
C TYR A 23 9.33 -2.42 -0.56
N PRO A 24 8.98 -3.58 -1.14
CA PRO A 24 7.89 -3.64 -2.10
C PRO A 24 6.56 -3.37 -1.40
N GLN A 25 6.04 -2.16 -1.58
CA GLN A 25 4.79 -1.69 -1.01
C GLN A 25 4.04 -0.78 -1.99
N GLY A 26 2.72 -0.64 -1.80
CA GLY A 26 1.93 0.30 -2.58
C GLY A 26 0.43 0.01 -2.58
N TYR A 27 -0.32 0.96 -3.13
CA TYR A 27 -1.76 0.84 -3.29
C TYR A 27 -2.14 0.09 -4.57
N HIS A 28 -3.18 -0.74 -4.48
CA HIS A 28 -3.69 -1.47 -5.63
C HIS A 28 -5.17 -1.88 -5.45
N GLY A 29 -6.04 -1.25 -6.22
CA GLY A 29 -7.47 -1.54 -6.26
C GLY A 29 -8.21 -1.03 -5.03
N VAL A 30 -9.44 -1.51 -4.89
CA VAL A 30 -10.30 -1.27 -3.72
C VAL A 30 -10.94 -2.57 -3.27
N ASP A 31 -11.25 -2.67 -1.99
CA ASP A 31 -12.04 -3.80 -1.48
C ASP A 31 -13.52 -3.68 -1.89
N LYS A 32 -14.33 -4.67 -1.54
CA LYS A 32 -15.77 -4.68 -1.85
C LYS A 32 -16.56 -3.56 -1.16
N GLU A 33 -16.00 -2.96 -0.12
CA GLU A 33 -16.59 -1.78 0.52
C GLU A 33 -16.16 -0.48 -0.18
N GLY A 34 -15.13 -0.51 -1.03
CA GLY A 34 -14.58 0.66 -1.72
C GLY A 34 -13.37 1.29 -1.01
N LYS A 35 -12.84 0.66 0.04
CA LYS A 35 -11.64 1.14 0.74
C LYS A 35 -10.40 0.88 -0.13
N PRO A 36 -9.45 1.83 -0.23
CA PRO A 36 -8.16 1.59 -0.88
C PRO A 36 -7.47 0.36 -0.29
N ILE A 37 -6.93 -0.52 -1.14
CA ILE A 37 -6.12 -1.64 -0.67
C ILE A 37 -4.65 -1.23 -0.68
N TYR A 38 -3.98 -1.37 0.46
CA TYR A 38 -2.54 -1.16 0.61
C TYR A 38 -1.84 -2.50 0.83
N ILE A 39 -0.76 -2.77 0.10
CA ILE A 39 -0.05 -4.05 0.13
C ILE A 39 1.40 -3.80 0.54
N GLU A 40 1.89 -4.54 1.52
CA GLU A 40 3.31 -4.58 1.89
C GLU A 40 3.85 -6.01 1.82
N ARG A 41 4.93 -6.22 1.05
CA ARG A 41 5.55 -7.55 0.88
C ARG A 41 6.77 -7.72 1.78
N LEU A 42 6.50 -7.93 3.05
CA LEU A 42 7.50 -8.01 4.11
C LEU A 42 8.54 -9.13 3.90
N GLY A 43 8.14 -10.25 3.29
CA GLY A 43 9.07 -11.34 2.98
C GLY A 43 10.06 -11.04 1.84
N GLN A 44 9.91 -9.91 1.14
CA GLN A 44 10.76 -9.46 0.03
C GLN A 44 11.59 -8.23 0.36
N VAL A 45 11.56 -7.80 1.61
CA VAL A 45 12.25 -6.63 2.12
C VAL A 45 13.77 -6.88 2.16
N ASP A 46 14.55 -6.02 1.50
CA ASP A 46 16.01 -5.96 1.66
C ASP A 46 16.37 -5.10 2.87
N ALA A 47 16.37 -5.75 4.04
CA ALA A 47 16.67 -5.10 5.31
C ALA A 47 18.07 -4.44 5.36
N THR A 48 19.02 -4.90 4.53
CA THR A 48 20.39 -4.34 4.51
C THR A 48 20.43 -2.98 3.82
N LYS A 49 19.58 -2.78 2.83
CA LYS A 49 19.44 -1.50 2.10
C LYS A 49 18.48 -0.54 2.80
N LEU A 50 17.57 -1.06 3.61
CA LEU A 50 16.62 -0.28 4.41
C LEU A 50 17.18 0.32 5.71
N MET A 51 18.49 0.19 5.99
CA MET A 51 19.09 0.64 7.26
C MET A 51 19.03 2.16 7.52
N ASN A 52 18.43 2.95 6.63
CA ASN A 52 18.17 4.38 6.86
C ASN A 52 16.70 4.64 7.24
N VAL A 53 16.38 4.41 8.52
CA VAL A 53 15.02 4.56 9.11
C VAL A 53 14.36 5.90 8.75
N THR A 54 15.15 6.98 8.66
CA THR A 54 14.64 8.32 8.35
C THR A 54 14.03 8.44 6.95
N ILE A 55 14.49 7.63 5.99
CA ILE A 55 13.93 7.62 4.64
C ILE A 55 12.56 6.93 4.63
N ILE A 56 12.42 5.83 5.37
CA ILE A 56 11.16 5.08 5.47
C ILE A 56 10.08 5.92 6.16
N ASP A 57 10.40 6.56 7.29
CA ASP A 57 9.44 7.41 8.02
C ASP A 57 8.91 8.56 7.14
N ARG A 58 9.79 9.18 6.34
CA ARG A 58 9.40 10.26 5.41
C ARG A 58 8.52 9.73 4.29
N TYR A 59 8.85 8.56 3.75
CA TYR A 59 8.05 7.91 2.71
C TYR A 59 6.65 7.57 3.24
N HIS A 60 6.55 6.92 4.40
CA HIS A 60 5.27 6.61 5.02
C HIS A 60 4.45 7.86 5.34
N ALA A 61 5.08 8.94 5.80
CA ALA A 61 4.38 10.22 6.01
C ALA A 61 3.79 10.79 4.71
N LYS A 62 4.55 10.70 3.61
CA LYS A 62 4.09 11.14 2.27
C LYS A 62 2.97 10.27 1.74
N GLU A 63 3.08 8.94 1.85
CA GLU A 63 2.02 8.00 1.47
C GLU A 63 0.75 8.25 2.28
N PHE A 64 0.89 8.48 3.58
CA PHE A 64 -0.24 8.82 4.46
C PHE A 64 -0.92 10.11 3.99
N GLU A 65 -0.15 11.16 3.72
CA GLU A 65 -0.68 12.43 3.21
C GLU A 65 -1.42 12.25 1.86
N GLN A 66 -0.84 11.48 0.92
CA GLN A 66 -1.49 11.17 -0.35
C GLN A 66 -2.77 10.36 -0.17
N THR A 67 -2.80 9.46 0.81
CA THR A 67 -3.99 8.68 1.14
C THR A 67 -5.13 9.60 1.56
N PHE A 68 -4.86 10.52 2.48
CA PHE A 68 -5.84 11.48 2.99
C PHE A 68 -6.31 12.48 1.94
N ASN A 69 -5.38 13.04 1.15
CA ASN A 69 -5.68 14.13 0.24
C ASN A 69 -6.18 13.68 -1.13
N VAL A 70 -5.91 12.43 -1.52
CA VAL A 70 -6.20 11.93 -2.88
C VAL A 70 -7.03 10.66 -2.85
N LYS A 71 -6.58 9.61 -2.15
CA LYS A 71 -7.21 8.28 -2.25
C LYS A 71 -8.55 8.23 -1.54
N PHE A 72 -8.66 8.76 -0.32
CA PHE A 72 -9.93 8.82 0.42
C PHE A 72 -11.01 9.65 -0.29
N PRO A 73 -10.72 10.87 -0.80
CA PRO A 73 -11.69 11.62 -1.61
C PRO A 73 -12.14 10.85 -2.85
N ALA A 74 -11.20 10.30 -3.62
CA ALA A 74 -11.52 9.59 -4.85
C ALA A 74 -12.38 8.34 -4.60
N CYS A 75 -12.00 7.54 -3.60
CA CYS A 75 -12.80 6.38 -3.19
C CYS A 75 -14.16 6.79 -2.62
N SER A 76 -14.25 7.90 -1.88
CA SER A 76 -15.53 8.38 -1.37
C SER A 76 -16.50 8.77 -2.49
N ILE A 77 -15.99 9.45 -3.53
CA ILE A 77 -16.77 9.82 -4.71
C ILE A 77 -17.22 8.55 -5.46
N ALA A 78 -16.30 7.63 -5.73
CA ALA A 78 -16.59 6.40 -6.44
C ALA A 78 -17.62 5.52 -5.71
N ALA A 79 -17.47 5.37 -4.39
CA ALA A 79 -18.34 4.56 -3.54
C ALA A 79 -19.64 5.28 -3.14
N LYS A 80 -19.77 6.58 -3.44
CA LYS A 80 -20.91 7.44 -3.05
C LYS A 80 -21.20 7.41 -1.55
N ARG A 81 -20.15 7.31 -0.73
CA ARG A 81 -20.20 7.28 0.73
C ARG A 81 -18.85 7.75 1.29
N HIS A 82 -18.79 8.09 2.58
CA HIS A 82 -17.52 8.46 3.18
C HIS A 82 -16.59 7.24 3.30
N ILE A 83 -15.34 7.42 2.87
CA ILE A 83 -14.23 6.47 3.00
C ILE A 83 -13.08 7.21 3.69
N ASP A 84 -12.68 6.72 4.84
CA ASP A 84 -11.59 7.22 5.69
C ASP A 84 -10.72 6.08 6.27
N GLN A 85 -10.92 4.87 5.73
CA GLN A 85 -10.21 3.65 6.11
C GLN A 85 -9.61 2.97 4.89
N ILE A 86 -8.53 2.23 5.13
CA ILE A 86 -7.86 1.39 4.13
C ILE A 86 -8.00 -0.09 4.51
N THR A 87 -7.82 -0.97 3.53
CA THR A 87 -7.65 -2.41 3.74
C THR A 87 -6.18 -2.75 3.51
N THR A 88 -5.46 -3.14 4.56
CA THR A 88 -4.01 -3.40 4.49
C THR A 88 -3.71 -4.89 4.45
N ILE A 89 -2.86 -5.32 3.52
CA ILE A 89 -2.38 -6.69 3.37
C ILE A 89 -0.87 -6.74 3.65
N PHE A 90 -0.47 -7.49 4.67
CA PHE A 90 0.93 -7.79 4.97
C PHE A 90 1.30 -9.18 4.43
N ASP A 91 1.95 -9.23 3.27
CA ASP A 91 2.48 -10.46 2.68
C ASP A 91 3.81 -10.83 3.35
N VAL A 92 3.73 -11.78 4.28
CA VAL A 92 4.88 -12.32 5.03
C VAL A 92 5.52 -13.54 4.36
N GLN A 93 5.10 -13.92 3.15
CA GLN A 93 5.68 -15.06 2.44
C GLN A 93 7.16 -14.80 2.13
N GLY A 94 8.04 -15.70 2.59
CA GLY A 94 9.50 -15.55 2.43
C GLY A 94 10.18 -14.80 3.58
N LEU A 95 9.42 -14.40 4.62
CA LEU A 95 10.00 -13.80 5.81
C LEU A 95 10.80 -14.83 6.61
N HIS A 96 12.13 -14.69 6.62
CA HIS A 96 13.04 -15.60 7.32
C HIS A 96 13.18 -15.21 8.80
N LEU A 97 12.45 -15.91 9.68
CA LEU A 97 12.44 -15.70 11.13
C LEU A 97 13.82 -15.81 11.82
N GLY A 98 14.78 -16.45 11.16
CA GLY A 98 16.13 -16.70 11.69
C GLY A 98 17.09 -15.51 11.68
N ILE A 99 16.77 -14.42 10.97
CA ILE A 99 17.72 -13.30 10.82
C ILE A 99 17.40 -12.14 11.76
N ASN A 100 16.12 -11.88 12.13
CA ASN A 100 15.84 -10.82 13.11
C ASN A 100 14.41 -10.85 13.68
N LYS A 101 14.12 -11.73 14.63
CA LYS A 101 12.84 -11.73 15.38
C LYS A 101 12.52 -10.35 15.99
N ALA A 102 13.53 -9.59 16.42
CA ALA A 102 13.35 -8.25 16.96
C ALA A 102 12.92 -7.23 15.89
N ALA A 103 13.45 -7.31 14.67
CA ALA A 103 13.00 -6.42 13.58
C ALA A 103 11.58 -6.75 13.12
N ILE A 104 11.20 -8.03 13.10
CA ILE A 104 9.83 -8.47 12.80
C ILE A 104 8.87 -8.04 13.92
N ASP A 105 9.25 -8.22 15.19
CA ASP A 105 8.47 -7.73 16.32
C ASP A 105 8.36 -6.19 16.33
N LEU A 106 9.40 -5.47 15.91
CA LEU A 106 9.39 -4.01 15.78
C LEU A 106 8.50 -3.55 14.63
N LEU A 107 8.53 -4.23 13.48
CA LEU A 107 7.68 -3.96 12.33
C LEU A 107 6.21 -4.22 12.66
N LEU A 108 5.91 -5.38 13.27
CA LEU A 108 4.56 -5.69 13.74
C LEU A 108 4.09 -4.70 14.81
N LYS A 109 4.98 -4.27 15.72
CA LYS A 109 4.67 -3.22 16.71
C LYS A 109 4.49 -1.84 16.10
N SER A 110 5.23 -1.47 15.05
CA SER A 110 5.06 -0.18 14.37
C SER A 110 3.75 -0.15 13.59
N ILE A 111 3.41 -1.26 12.93
CA ILE A 111 2.09 -1.47 12.29
C ILE A 111 0.97 -1.36 13.34
N GLN A 112 1.08 -2.09 14.46
CA GLN A 112 0.08 -2.06 15.54
C GLN A 112 -0.02 -0.70 16.27
N LYS A 113 1.03 0.12 16.25
CA LYS A 113 1.05 1.43 16.93
C LYS A 113 0.40 2.53 16.09
N ILE A 114 0.43 2.40 14.76
CA ILE A 114 -0.24 3.32 13.83
C ILE A 114 -1.74 3.05 13.80
N ASP A 115 -2.14 1.78 13.91
CA ASP A 115 -3.54 1.35 13.91
C ASP A 115 -4.07 1.06 15.33
N ASN A 116 -4.41 2.11 16.07
CA ASN A 116 -4.85 1.99 17.47
C ASN A 116 -6.26 1.38 17.66
N ASP A 117 -6.95 0.95 16.59
CA ASP A 117 -8.28 0.32 16.62
C ASP A 117 -8.46 -0.86 15.64
N ASN A 118 -7.41 -1.27 14.89
CA ASN A 118 -7.56 -2.36 13.93
C ASN A 118 -7.18 -3.70 14.55
N HIS A 119 -8.05 -4.71 14.37
CA HIS A 119 -7.78 -6.09 14.70
C HIS A 119 -7.23 -6.81 13.46
N PRO A 120 -5.90 -6.92 13.26
CA PRO A 120 -5.36 -7.62 12.11
C PRO A 120 -5.74 -9.10 12.15
N GLU A 121 -6.39 -9.59 11.11
CA GLU A 121 -6.65 -11.02 10.95
C GLU A 121 -5.38 -11.71 10.43
N VAL A 122 -4.92 -12.73 11.17
CA VAL A 122 -3.76 -13.53 10.75
C VAL A 122 -4.27 -14.71 9.92
N LEU A 123 -4.05 -14.64 8.61
CA LEU A 123 -4.42 -15.69 7.67
C LEU A 123 -3.26 -16.69 7.51
N GLY A 124 -3.55 -17.98 7.66
CA GLY A 124 -2.57 -19.05 7.41
C GLY A 124 -2.41 -19.37 5.92
N ASN A 125 -1.83 -20.53 5.58
CA ASN A 125 -1.53 -20.96 4.20
C ASN A 125 -2.76 -21.25 3.29
N LYS A 126 -3.96 -20.86 3.72
CA LYS A 126 -5.22 -20.97 2.95
C LYS A 126 -5.93 -19.62 3.00
N TYR A 127 -5.21 -18.56 2.69
CA TYR A 127 -5.65 -17.18 2.85
C TYR A 127 -6.49 -16.69 1.65
N GLU A 128 -6.34 -17.31 0.48
CA GLU A 128 -6.88 -16.83 -0.79
C GLU A 128 -8.40 -16.70 -0.73
N SER A 129 -9.09 -17.72 -0.24
CA SER A 129 -10.55 -17.67 -0.10
C SER A 129 -11.01 -16.57 0.86
N LYS A 130 -10.22 -16.25 1.88
CA LYS A 130 -10.52 -15.19 2.85
C LYS A 130 -10.31 -13.80 2.27
N LEU A 131 -9.23 -13.59 1.52
CA LEU A 131 -9.06 -12.34 0.78
C LEU A 131 -10.21 -12.13 -0.22
N LEU A 132 -10.64 -13.18 -0.91
CA LEU A 132 -11.76 -13.12 -1.86
C LEU A 132 -13.14 -12.93 -1.20
N GLU A 133 -13.29 -13.15 0.11
CA GLU A 133 -14.49 -12.74 0.84
C GLU A 133 -14.61 -11.21 0.88
N ILE A 134 -13.49 -10.49 0.95
CA ILE A 134 -13.41 -9.03 1.19
C ILE A 134 -13.09 -8.25 -0.09
N ILE A 135 -12.33 -8.82 -1.02
CA ILE A 135 -11.80 -8.15 -2.23
C ILE A 135 -12.30 -8.88 -3.48
N ASP A 136 -12.69 -8.13 -4.51
CA ASP A 136 -13.01 -8.74 -5.81
C ASP A 136 -11.76 -9.34 -6.46
N ALA A 137 -11.87 -10.50 -7.11
CA ALA A 137 -10.72 -11.15 -7.73
C ALA A 137 -10.00 -10.23 -8.76
N ASN A 138 -10.71 -9.34 -9.45
CA ASN A 138 -10.11 -8.41 -10.43
C ASN A 138 -9.46 -7.18 -9.79
N GLU A 139 -9.73 -6.93 -8.51
CA GLU A 139 -9.06 -5.93 -7.67
C GLU A 139 -7.90 -6.51 -6.85
N LEU A 140 -7.77 -7.85 -6.81
CA LEU A 140 -6.70 -8.55 -6.11
C LEU A 140 -5.59 -8.99 -7.09
N PRO A 141 -4.30 -8.76 -6.77
CA PRO A 141 -3.20 -9.27 -7.58
C PRO A 141 -3.18 -10.80 -7.68
N GLU A 142 -2.75 -11.32 -8.83
CA GLU A 142 -2.63 -12.77 -9.09
C GLU A 142 -1.75 -13.49 -8.05
N PHE A 143 -0.65 -12.85 -7.61
CA PHE A 143 0.24 -13.42 -6.60
C PHE A 143 -0.36 -13.49 -5.18
N LEU A 144 -1.54 -12.90 -4.95
CA LEU A 144 -2.34 -13.04 -3.72
C LEU A 144 -3.60 -13.89 -3.94
N GLY A 145 -3.71 -14.57 -5.08
CA GLY A 145 -4.86 -15.42 -5.42
C GLY A 145 -6.01 -14.71 -6.16
N GLY A 146 -5.77 -13.51 -6.69
CA GLY A 146 -6.71 -12.80 -7.56
C GLY A 146 -6.46 -13.03 -9.05
N ASN A 147 -6.96 -12.10 -9.88
CA ASN A 147 -6.88 -12.13 -11.34
C ASN A 147 -6.15 -10.90 -11.91
N CYS A 148 -5.83 -9.89 -11.09
CA CYS A 148 -5.22 -8.66 -11.58
C CYS A 148 -3.72 -8.86 -11.84
N THR A 149 -3.24 -8.40 -13.00
CA THR A 149 -1.82 -8.46 -13.36
C THR A 149 -1.20 -7.09 -13.65
N CYS A 150 -2.00 -6.11 -14.09
CA CYS A 150 -1.52 -4.80 -14.56
C CYS A 150 -0.27 -4.88 -15.44
N ALA A 151 -0.26 -5.86 -16.35
CA ALA A 151 0.91 -6.17 -17.19
C ALA A 151 1.37 -4.97 -18.02
N ASP A 152 0.44 -4.13 -18.47
CA ASP A 152 0.67 -2.89 -19.23
C ASP A 152 1.34 -1.79 -18.40
N LYS A 153 1.27 -1.87 -17.06
CA LYS A 153 1.85 -0.90 -16.11
C LYS A 153 3.05 -1.45 -15.34
N GLY A 154 3.63 -2.57 -15.78
CA GLY A 154 4.79 -3.19 -15.13
C GLY A 154 4.46 -3.94 -13.84
N GLY A 155 3.19 -4.33 -13.63
CA GLY A 155 2.75 -5.16 -12.50
C GLY A 155 1.91 -4.42 -11.47
N CYS A 156 1.15 -5.17 -10.68
CA CYS A 156 0.21 -4.64 -9.69
C CYS A 156 0.87 -3.68 -8.69
N MET A 157 2.09 -3.99 -8.22
CA MET A 157 2.84 -3.16 -7.25
C MET A 157 3.34 -1.84 -7.83
N ARG A 158 3.34 -1.67 -9.16
CA ARG A 158 3.78 -0.43 -9.85
C ARG A 158 2.63 0.35 -10.49
N SER A 159 1.49 -0.30 -10.64
CA SER A 159 0.35 0.23 -11.38
C SER A 159 -0.39 1.38 -10.71
N ASP A 160 -0.29 1.47 -9.37
CA ASP A 160 -1.12 2.31 -8.51
C ASP A 160 -2.62 2.27 -8.89
N LYS A 161 -3.12 1.10 -9.30
CA LYS A 161 -4.50 0.96 -9.81
C LYS A 161 -5.51 1.45 -8.76
N GLY A 162 -6.49 2.28 -9.14
CA GLY A 162 -7.62 2.62 -8.27
C GLY A 162 -8.40 3.85 -8.74
N PRO A 163 -9.50 4.21 -8.05
CA PRO A 163 -10.34 5.36 -8.41
C PRO A 163 -9.57 6.69 -8.46
N TRP A 164 -8.52 6.86 -7.67
CA TRP A 164 -7.67 8.06 -7.67
C TRP A 164 -6.93 8.32 -8.99
N ASN A 165 -6.94 7.38 -9.93
CA ASN A 165 -6.39 7.54 -11.27
C ASN A 165 -7.46 7.75 -12.35
N ASP A 166 -8.74 7.86 -11.98
CA ASP A 166 -9.83 8.21 -12.90
C ASP A 166 -9.90 9.75 -13.09
N PRO A 167 -9.66 10.27 -14.31
CA PRO A 167 -9.70 11.70 -14.58
C PRO A 167 -11.09 12.32 -14.43
N GLU A 168 -12.16 11.54 -14.44
CA GLU A 168 -13.53 12.06 -14.26
C GLU A 168 -13.89 12.28 -12.79
N ILE A 169 -13.22 11.60 -11.86
CA ILE A 169 -13.51 11.71 -10.42
C ILE A 169 -13.21 13.11 -9.87
N PHE A 170 -12.17 13.78 -10.38
CA PHE A 170 -11.76 15.11 -9.92
C PHE A 170 -12.40 16.27 -10.71
N LYS A 171 -13.33 15.99 -11.62
CA LYS A 171 -14.06 17.01 -12.40
C LYS A 171 -15.42 17.38 -11.79
N LEU A 172 -15.85 16.67 -10.74
CA LEU A 172 -17.09 16.89 -10.00
C LEU A 172 -16.91 17.92 -8.89
#